data_AF-A0A7Y5DS35-F1
#
_entry.id   AF-A0A7Y5DS35-F1
#
_cell.length_a   1.000
_cell.length_b   1.000
_cell.length_c   1.000
_cell.angle_alpha   90.00
_cell.angle_beta   90.00
_cell.angle_gamma   90.00
#
_symmetry.space_group_name_H-M   'P 1'
#
loop_
_entity.id
_entity.type
_entity.pdbx_description
1 polymer ?
#
loop_
_entity_poly.entity_id
_entity_poly.type
_entity_poly.pdbx_seq_one_letter_code
_entity_poly.pdbx_strand_id
1 'polypeptide(L)'
;MAKKIIYLTTLLLGFLIISQPTVNGQEKKKVIDRPSKCDVKNIDDFVSKTFDTYDESQKISEDLSFIKVEGDGKTVPIKITNGKGESISKETALIQFGDLLVRAKKQNDNIKTLQELQKPAQESLKKCPLTQKPKATKSLSKGGEALNEVVKQTKEQVELIEKQIADIKTIKDSK
;
A
#
# COMPACT_ATOMS: atom_id res chain seq x y z
N MET A 1 59.01 3.38 -50.12
CA MET A 1 60.00 3.15 -49.04
C MET A 1 59.36 3.59 -47.73
N ALA A 2 58.82 2.66 -46.92
CA ALA A 2 59.42 2.14 -45.68
C ALA A 2 59.80 3.30 -44.71
N LYS A 3 59.27 3.44 -43.49
CA LYS A 3 59.09 2.44 -42.43
C LYS A 3 58.01 2.86 -41.42
N LYS A 4 57.41 1.82 -40.83
CA LYS A 4 56.60 1.77 -39.60
C LYS A 4 57.33 2.34 -38.38
N ILE A 5 56.56 2.81 -37.39
CA ILE A 5 56.72 2.73 -35.90
C ILE A 5 55.41 3.36 -35.37
N ILE A 6 54.33 2.64 -35.01
CA ILE A 6 54.05 1.85 -33.80
C ILE A 6 54.60 2.45 -32.50
N TYR A 7 53.76 3.24 -31.83
CA TYR A 7 53.72 3.38 -30.36
C TYR A 7 52.25 3.09 -29.97
N LEU A 8 51.90 1.86 -29.64
CA LEU A 8 52.01 1.20 -28.34
C LEU A 8 51.31 1.96 -27.20
N THR A 9 50.00 1.76 -27.14
CA THR A 9 49.18 1.52 -25.94
C THR A 9 49.56 2.19 -24.62
N THR A 10 48.68 3.07 -24.14
CA THR A 10 48.30 3.08 -22.72
C THR A 10 46.80 3.36 -22.64
N LEU A 11 46.05 2.27 -22.58
CA LEU A 11 44.61 2.23 -22.38
C LEU A 11 44.34 2.52 -20.90
N LEU A 12 44.24 3.80 -20.54
CA LEU A 12 43.72 4.21 -19.23
C LEU A 12 42.20 4.09 -19.27
N LEU A 13 41.76 2.87 -18.96
CA LEU A 13 40.39 2.50 -18.64
C LEU A 13 39.99 3.17 -17.31
N GLY A 14 39.78 4.48 -17.34
CA GLY A 14 39.40 5.29 -16.19
C GLY A 14 37.89 5.48 -16.13
N PHE A 15 37.21 4.50 -15.52
CA PHE A 15 35.91 4.63 -14.85
C PHE A 15 34.99 5.77 -15.34
N LEU A 16 34.23 5.49 -16.40
CA LEU A 16 32.91 6.10 -16.58
C LEU A 16 32.07 5.60 -15.40
N ILE A 17 32.04 6.40 -14.33
CA ILE A 17 30.98 6.31 -13.33
C ILE A 17 29.70 6.67 -14.08
N ILE A 18 29.08 5.65 -14.65
CA ILE A 18 27.65 5.67 -14.93
C ILE A 18 27.05 5.85 -13.54
N SER A 19 26.78 7.10 -13.17
CA SER A 19 25.83 7.43 -12.13
C SER A 19 24.52 6.83 -12.61
N GLN A 20 24.31 5.55 -12.31
CA GLN A 20 22.99 4.96 -12.34
C GLN A 20 22.16 5.90 -11.47
N PRO A 21 21.05 6.47 -11.97
CA PRO A 21 20.09 7.00 -11.04
C PRO A 21 19.79 5.84 -10.10
N THR A 22 20.18 5.98 -8.84
CA THR A 22 19.55 5.25 -7.75
C THR A 22 18.12 5.68 -7.80
N VAL A 23 17.36 5.01 -8.66
CA VAL A 23 15.92 4.93 -8.58
C VAL A 23 15.69 4.14 -7.30
N ASN A 24 15.84 4.81 -6.16
CA ASN A 24 14.98 4.61 -5.01
C ASN A 24 13.57 5.04 -5.48
N GLY A 25 13.05 4.30 -6.46
CA GLY A 25 11.64 4.24 -6.73
C GLY A 25 11.06 3.44 -5.58
N GLN A 26 10.85 4.10 -4.45
CA GLN A 26 9.55 3.90 -3.82
C GLN A 26 8.56 4.23 -4.94
N GLU A 27 8.09 3.21 -5.65
CA GLU A 27 6.98 3.34 -6.59
C GLU A 27 5.95 4.16 -5.84
N LYS A 28 5.67 5.38 -6.30
CA LYS A 28 4.54 6.15 -5.79
C LYS A 28 3.36 5.19 -5.88
N LYS A 29 2.88 4.71 -4.72
CA LYS A 29 1.74 3.78 -4.64
C LYS A 29 0.71 4.29 -5.64
N LYS A 30 0.40 3.49 -6.67
CA LYS A 30 -0.47 3.91 -7.76
C LYS A 30 -1.84 4.23 -7.15
N VAL A 31 -2.11 5.51 -6.95
CA VAL A 31 -3.41 5.97 -6.44
C VAL A 31 -4.42 5.69 -7.55
N ILE A 32 -5.42 4.88 -7.23
CA ILE A 32 -6.48 4.55 -8.18
C ILE A 32 -7.51 5.68 -8.08
N ASP A 33 -7.70 6.45 -9.15
CA ASP A 33 -8.69 7.53 -9.12
C ASP A 33 -10.11 6.98 -9.10
N ARG A 34 -10.90 7.42 -8.13
CA ARG A 34 -12.35 7.15 -8.03
C ARG A 34 -13.04 7.59 -9.33
N PRO A 35 -13.70 6.70 -10.08
CA PRO A 35 -14.42 7.09 -11.28
C PRO A 35 -15.68 7.89 -10.91
N SER A 36 -16.13 8.75 -11.82
CA SER A 36 -17.46 9.34 -11.74
C SER A 36 -18.55 8.28 -11.90
N LYS A 37 -19.73 8.50 -11.30
CA LYS A 37 -20.89 7.61 -11.41
C LYS A 37 -21.20 7.30 -12.87
N CYS A 38 -21.52 6.04 -13.18
CA CYS A 38 -21.91 5.57 -14.51
C CYS A 38 -23.41 5.41 -14.72
N ASP A 39 -24.22 5.76 -13.71
CA ASP A 39 -25.68 5.78 -13.75
C ASP A 39 -26.30 4.38 -13.88
N VAL A 40 -25.54 3.36 -13.43
CA VAL A 40 -25.97 1.96 -13.34
C VAL A 40 -25.88 1.57 -11.87
N LYS A 41 -27.02 1.62 -11.17
CA LYS A 41 -27.11 1.54 -9.70
C LYS A 41 -26.19 0.49 -9.07
N ASN A 42 -26.24 -0.76 -9.51
CA ASN A 42 -25.44 -1.83 -8.89
C ASN A 42 -23.93 -1.67 -9.13
N ILE A 43 -23.52 -1.07 -10.26
CA ILE A 43 -22.11 -0.75 -10.52
C ILE A 43 -21.70 0.44 -9.66
N ASP A 44 -22.51 1.49 -9.58
CA ASP A 44 -22.24 2.66 -8.75
C ASP A 44 -22.17 2.30 -7.25
N ASP A 45 -23.07 1.44 -6.77
CA ASP A 45 -23.08 0.95 -5.38
C ASP A 45 -21.81 0.14 -5.06
N PHE A 46 -21.43 -0.78 -5.95
CA PHE A 46 -20.20 -1.57 -5.81
C PHE A 46 -18.97 -0.67 -5.82
N VAL A 47 -18.86 0.22 -6.80
CA VAL A 47 -17.71 1.12 -6.97
C VAL A 47 -17.61 2.08 -5.79
N SER A 48 -18.69 2.75 -5.38
CA SER A 48 -18.67 3.70 -4.27
C SER A 48 -18.18 3.01 -2.99
N LYS A 49 -18.79 1.89 -2.61
CA LYS A 49 -18.39 1.16 -1.40
C LYS A 49 -16.94 0.66 -1.49
N THR A 50 -16.51 0.23 -2.68
CA THR A 50 -15.13 -0.22 -2.87
C THR A 50 -14.15 0.92 -2.66
N PHE A 51 -14.43 2.11 -3.19
CA PHE A 51 -13.56 3.27 -2.98
C PHE A 51 -13.62 3.80 -1.55
N ASP A 52 -14.77 3.75 -0.87
CA ASP A 52 -14.83 4.11 0.56
C ASP A 52 -13.97 3.15 1.41
N THR A 53 -13.93 1.87 1.04
CA THR A 53 -13.10 0.83 1.67
C THR A 53 -11.61 1.04 1.33
N TYR A 54 -11.31 1.42 0.08
CA TYR A 54 -9.96 1.77 -0.38
C TYR A 54 -9.39 2.98 0.35
N ASP A 55 -10.18 4.04 0.48
CA ASP A 55 -9.75 5.26 1.17
C ASP A 55 -9.48 4.99 2.66
N GLU A 56 -10.29 4.15 3.31
CA GLU A 56 -10.01 3.74 4.70
C GLU A 56 -8.77 2.86 4.82
N SER A 57 -8.52 1.95 3.86
CA SER A 57 -7.28 1.17 3.83
C SER A 57 -6.06 2.09 3.67
N GLN A 58 -6.14 3.12 2.83
CA GLN A 58 -5.08 4.12 2.71
C GLN A 58 -4.83 4.84 4.04
N LYS A 59 -5.89 5.29 4.73
CA LYS A 59 -5.77 5.93 6.05
C LYS A 59 -5.12 5.03 7.09
N ILE A 60 -5.46 3.74 7.13
CA ILE A 60 -4.80 2.78 8.04
C ILE A 60 -3.31 2.71 7.72
N SER A 61 -2.92 2.65 6.44
CA SER A 61 -1.51 2.67 6.03
C SER A 61 -0.81 3.97 6.43
N GLU A 62 -1.47 5.11 6.31
CA GLU A 62 -0.93 6.40 6.76
C GLU A 62 -0.73 6.40 8.28
N ASP A 63 -1.76 6.04 9.06
CA ASP A 63 -1.71 5.98 10.52
C ASP A 63 -0.62 5.01 11.02
N LEU A 64 -0.43 3.88 10.34
CA LEU A 64 0.66 2.94 10.65
C LEU A 64 2.04 3.57 10.47
N SER A 65 2.21 4.45 9.48
CA SER A 65 3.49 5.12 9.25
C SER A 65 3.82 6.19 10.30
N PHE A 66 2.81 6.66 11.05
CA PHE A 66 3.00 7.62 12.16
C PHE A 66 3.57 6.97 13.42
N ILE A 67 3.48 5.64 13.58
CA ILE A 67 4.06 4.94 14.73
C ILE A 67 5.29 4.18 14.23
N LYS A 68 6.47 4.63 14.64
CA LYS A 68 7.74 3.99 14.26
C LYS A 68 8.23 3.14 15.41
N VAL A 69 8.35 1.84 15.15
CA VAL A 69 9.03 0.89 16.03
C VAL A 69 10.34 0.50 15.38
N GLU A 70 11.44 0.92 15.98
CA GLU A 70 12.81 0.67 15.50
C GLU A 70 13.56 -0.20 16.50
N GLY A 71 14.42 -1.09 16.02
CA GLY A 71 15.13 -2.06 16.86
C GLY A 71 14.50 -3.45 16.83
N ASP A 72 15.28 -4.46 17.21
CA ASP A 72 14.90 -5.87 17.12
C ASP A 72 14.73 -6.54 18.50
N GLY A 73 14.97 -5.78 19.58
CA GLY A 73 14.93 -6.27 20.96
C GLY A 73 16.00 -7.31 21.31
N LYS A 74 16.84 -7.69 20.34
CA LYS A 74 17.90 -8.71 20.47
C LYS A 74 19.27 -8.09 20.49
N THR A 75 19.53 -7.18 19.56
CA THR A 75 20.80 -6.47 19.38
C THR A 75 20.62 -4.95 19.54
N VAL A 76 19.46 -4.41 19.16
CA VAL A 76 19.12 -2.99 19.26
C VAL A 76 17.85 -2.84 20.11
N PRO A 77 17.88 -2.04 21.19
CA PRO A 77 16.69 -1.78 22.01
C PRO A 77 15.55 -1.25 21.15
N ILE A 78 14.34 -1.75 21.39
CA ILE A 78 13.17 -1.27 20.67
C ILE A 78 12.85 0.15 21.13
N LYS A 79 12.83 1.09 20.18
CA LYS A 79 12.43 2.48 20.37
C LYS A 79 11.10 2.70 19.67
N ILE A 80 10.15 3.30 20.39
CA ILE A 80 8.84 3.65 19.84
C ILE A 80 8.73 5.16 19.75
N THR A 81 8.48 5.68 18.55
CA THR A 81 8.31 7.12 18.31
C THR A 81 7.06 7.43 17.50
N ASN A 82 6.54 8.64 17.66
CA ASN A 82 5.46 9.16 16.82
C ASN A 82 6.00 9.77 15.50
N GLY A 83 5.11 10.29 14.65
CA GLY A 83 5.47 10.88 13.36
C GLY A 83 6.35 12.12 13.43
N LYS A 84 6.54 12.71 14.63
CA LYS A 84 7.47 13.82 14.90
C LYS A 84 8.83 13.35 15.43
N GLY A 85 9.00 12.04 15.65
CA GLY A 85 10.20 11.44 16.23
C GLY A 85 10.26 11.51 17.76
N GLU A 86 9.17 11.93 18.42
CA GLU A 86 9.09 11.97 19.88
C GLU A 86 8.80 10.58 20.43
N SER A 87 9.46 10.19 21.52
CA SER A 87 9.23 8.90 22.16
C SER A 87 7.81 8.81 22.74
N ILE A 88 7.16 7.67 22.53
CA ILE A 88 5.85 7.36 23.12
C ILE A 88 5.94 6.13 24.03
N SER A 89 5.01 6.02 24.98
CA SER A 89 5.00 4.88 25.91
C SER A 89 4.57 3.58 25.22
N LYS A 90 5.00 2.45 25.79
CA LYS A 90 4.60 1.10 25.37
C LYS A 90 3.08 0.94 25.36
N GLU A 91 2.41 1.39 26.41
CA GLU A 91 0.96 1.32 26.58
C GLU A 91 0.25 2.13 25.50
N THR A 92 0.73 3.36 25.25
CA THR A 92 0.18 4.24 24.21
C THR A 92 0.29 3.59 22.84
N ALA A 93 1.45 3.03 22.52
CA ALA A 93 1.68 2.35 21.26
C ALA A 93 0.79 1.11 21.10
N LEU A 94 0.65 0.29 22.15
CA LEU A 94 -0.22 -0.90 22.12
C LEU A 94 -1.69 -0.54 21.94
N ILE A 95 -2.16 0.55 22.55
CA ILE A 95 -3.53 1.06 22.34
C ILE A 95 -3.71 1.46 20.87
N GLN A 96 -2.82 2.29 20.33
CA GLN A 96 -2.92 2.76 18.95
C GLN A 96 -2.84 1.61 17.93
N PHE A 97 -1.91 0.67 18.10
CA PHE A 97 -1.86 -0.53 17.25
C PHE A 97 -3.08 -1.44 17.43
N GLY A 98 -3.64 -1.52 18.64
CA GLY A 98 -4.89 -2.25 18.91
C GLY A 98 -6.06 -1.66 18.13
N ASP A 99 -6.23 -0.34 18.17
CA ASP A 99 -7.28 0.37 17.41
C ASP A 99 -7.11 0.18 15.90
N LEU A 100 -5.86 0.27 15.41
CA LEU A 100 -5.54 0.01 14.00
C LEU A 100 -5.84 -1.44 13.61
N LEU A 101 -5.56 -2.41 14.49
CA LEU A 101 -5.86 -3.82 14.25
C LEU A 101 -7.38 -4.05 14.12
N VAL A 102 -8.18 -3.42 14.97
CA VAL A 102 -9.65 -3.50 14.90
C VAL A 102 -10.16 -2.93 13.57
N ARG A 103 -9.66 -1.75 13.17
CA ARG A 103 -9.99 -1.12 11.88
C ARG A 103 -9.60 -2.00 10.69
N ALA A 104 -8.37 -2.54 10.70
CA ALA A 104 -7.88 -3.44 9.65
C ALA A 104 -8.70 -4.75 9.59
N LYS A 105 -9.07 -5.33 10.74
CA LYS A 105 -9.90 -6.54 10.77
C LYS A 105 -11.33 -6.28 10.26
N LYS A 106 -11.89 -5.11 10.52
CA LYS A 106 -13.18 -4.68 9.95
C LYS A 106 -13.15 -4.60 8.41
N GLN A 107 -11.99 -4.34 7.81
CA GLN A 107 -11.85 -4.37 6.35
C GLN A 107 -12.09 -5.76 5.77
N ASN A 108 -11.80 -6.85 6.51
CA ASN A 108 -12.12 -8.20 6.04
C ASN A 108 -13.63 -8.41 5.85
N ASP A 109 -14.45 -7.83 6.72
CA ASP A 109 -15.91 -7.90 6.58
C ASP A 109 -16.39 -7.03 5.43
N ASN A 110 -15.82 -5.83 5.26
CA ASN A 110 -16.09 -4.99 4.09
C ASN A 110 -15.75 -5.72 2.78
N ILE A 111 -14.58 -6.36 2.69
CA ILE A 111 -14.14 -7.15 1.52
C ILE A 111 -15.17 -8.21 1.16
N LYS A 112 -15.69 -8.96 2.14
CA LYS A 112 -16.73 -9.97 1.90
C LYS A 112 -17.98 -9.32 1.29
N THR A 113 -18.45 -8.22 1.88
CA THR A 113 -19.59 -7.47 1.33
C THR A 113 -19.32 -6.96 -0.08
N LEU A 114 -18.10 -6.50 -0.39
CA LEU A 114 -17.75 -6.05 -1.74
C LEU A 114 -17.73 -7.21 -2.76
N GLN A 115 -17.26 -8.39 -2.37
CA GLN A 115 -17.30 -9.60 -3.20
C GLN A 115 -18.75 -10.01 -3.52
N GLU A 116 -19.66 -9.89 -2.55
CA GLU A 116 -21.09 -10.13 -2.77
C GLU A 116 -21.72 -9.12 -3.74
N LEU A 117 -21.30 -7.86 -3.69
CA LEU A 117 -21.78 -6.79 -4.58
C LEU A 117 -21.21 -6.87 -6.00
N GLN A 118 -20.06 -7.54 -6.17
CA GLN A 118 -19.38 -7.64 -7.47
C GLN A 118 -20.23 -8.38 -8.51
N LYS A 119 -20.90 -9.46 -8.11
CA LYS A 119 -21.71 -10.27 -9.04
C LYS A 119 -22.92 -9.49 -9.59
N PRO A 120 -23.77 -8.85 -8.76
CA PRO A 120 -24.82 -7.95 -9.24
C PRO A 120 -24.32 -6.83 -10.15
N ALA A 121 -23.14 -6.26 -9.88
CA ALA A 121 -22.54 -5.22 -10.70
C ALA A 121 -22.14 -5.76 -12.09
N GLN A 122 -21.52 -6.94 -12.16
CA GLN A 122 -21.18 -7.62 -13.42
C GLN A 122 -22.42 -8.00 -14.24
N GLU A 123 -23.48 -8.48 -13.58
CA GLU A 123 -24.75 -8.79 -14.25
C GLU A 123 -25.41 -7.53 -14.81
N SER A 124 -25.32 -6.40 -14.09
CA SER A 124 -25.87 -5.12 -14.53
C SER A 124 -25.10 -4.56 -15.73
N LEU A 125 -23.78 -4.79 -15.81
CA LEU A 125 -22.99 -4.42 -16.99
C LEU A 125 -23.45 -5.16 -18.26
N LYS A 126 -23.90 -6.41 -18.14
CA LYS A 126 -24.42 -7.19 -19.28
C LYS A 126 -25.73 -6.63 -19.82
N LYS A 127 -26.58 -6.09 -18.93
CA LYS A 127 -27.91 -5.53 -19.25
C LYS A 127 -27.88 -4.02 -19.56
N CYS A 128 -26.74 -3.38 -19.38
CA CYS A 128 -26.53 -1.95 -19.58
C CYS A 128 -26.74 -1.54 -21.06
N PRO A 129 -27.40 -0.40 -21.32
CA PRO A 129 -27.51 0.17 -22.66
C PRO A 129 -26.14 0.39 -23.32
N LEU A 130 -26.05 0.17 -24.63
CA LEU A 130 -24.78 0.27 -25.37
C LEU A 130 -24.11 1.65 -25.23
N THR A 131 -24.89 2.72 -25.10
CA THR A 131 -24.41 4.09 -24.91
C THR A 131 -23.73 4.32 -23.56
N GLN A 132 -24.13 3.59 -22.52
CA GLN A 132 -23.56 3.69 -21.16
C GLN A 132 -22.47 2.65 -20.91
N LYS A 133 -22.46 1.58 -21.70
CA LYS A 133 -21.59 0.40 -21.51
C LYS A 133 -20.10 0.74 -21.40
N PRO A 134 -19.49 1.64 -22.20
CA PRO A 134 -18.08 1.98 -22.04
C PRO A 134 -17.76 2.60 -20.67
N LYS A 135 -18.61 3.53 -20.20
CA LYS A 135 -18.46 4.21 -18.91
C LYS A 135 -18.66 3.22 -17.74
N ALA A 136 -19.66 2.34 -17.86
CA ALA A 136 -19.96 1.29 -16.89
C ALA A 136 -18.81 0.26 -16.80
N THR A 137 -18.27 -0.20 -17.94
CA THR A 137 -17.11 -1.11 -17.98
C THR A 137 -15.90 -0.47 -17.29
N LYS A 138 -15.59 0.79 -17.60
CA LYS A 138 -14.45 1.49 -16.99
C LYS A 138 -14.63 1.65 -15.48
N SER A 139 -15.83 1.98 -15.03
CA SER A 139 -16.13 2.15 -13.60
C SER A 139 -16.02 0.82 -12.86
N LEU A 140 -16.59 -0.26 -13.41
CA LEU A 140 -16.49 -1.60 -12.85
C LEU A 140 -15.03 -2.10 -12.79
N SER A 141 -14.23 -1.86 -13.84
CA SER A 141 -12.80 -2.21 -13.88
C SER A 141 -12.04 -1.50 -12.76
N LYS A 142 -12.22 -0.19 -12.62
CA LYS A 142 -11.59 0.59 -11.53
C LYS A 142 -12.03 0.11 -10.15
N GLY A 143 -13.31 -0.24 -9.97
CA GLY A 143 -13.79 -0.88 -8.74
C GLY A 143 -13.09 -2.21 -8.48
N GLY A 144 -12.91 -3.05 -9.51
CA GLY A 144 -12.16 -4.30 -9.38
C GLY A 144 -10.69 -4.10 -9.00
N GLU A 145 -10.02 -3.13 -9.62
CA GLU A 145 -8.64 -2.75 -9.27
C GLU A 145 -8.54 -2.28 -7.82
N ALA A 146 -9.44 -1.41 -7.37
CA ALA A 146 -9.47 -0.91 -6.00
C ALA A 146 -9.77 -2.03 -4.98
N LEU A 147 -10.68 -2.96 -5.29
CA LEU A 147 -10.96 -4.13 -4.44
C LEU A 147 -9.70 -5.01 -4.27
N ASN A 148 -8.98 -5.29 -5.35
CA ASN A 148 -7.76 -6.08 -5.28
C ASN A 148 -6.70 -5.43 -4.41
N GLU A 149 -6.55 -4.10 -4.52
CA GLU A 149 -5.61 -3.35 -3.71
C GLU A 149 -6.04 -3.32 -2.22
N VAL A 150 -7.34 -3.15 -1.93
CA VAL A 150 -7.88 -3.27 -0.55
C VAL A 150 -7.55 -4.64 0.06
N VAL A 151 -7.76 -5.73 -0.68
CA VAL A 151 -7.47 -7.09 -0.20
C VAL A 151 -5.99 -7.24 0.13
N LYS A 152 -5.12 -6.78 -0.76
CA LYS A 152 -3.67 -6.82 -0.57
C LYS A 152 -3.24 -5.99 0.64
N GLN A 153 -3.66 -4.73 0.71
CA GLN A 153 -3.29 -3.81 1.78
C GLN A 153 -3.81 -4.28 3.13
N THR A 154 -5.04 -4.77 3.22
CA THR A 154 -5.61 -5.28 4.47
C THR A 154 -4.78 -6.42 5.05
N LYS A 155 -4.33 -7.35 4.19
CA LYS A 155 -3.47 -8.47 4.62
C LYS A 155 -2.12 -7.95 5.14
N GLU A 156 -1.45 -7.10 4.37
CA GLU A 156 -0.16 -6.52 4.75
C GLU A 156 -0.26 -5.70 6.05
N GLN A 157 -1.34 -4.93 6.22
CA GLN A 157 -1.61 -4.13 7.41
C GLN A 157 -1.80 -5.01 8.65
N VAL A 158 -2.62 -6.06 8.57
CA VAL A 158 -2.85 -6.97 9.70
C VAL A 158 -1.54 -7.65 10.11
N GLU A 159 -0.79 -8.21 9.15
CA GLU A 159 0.49 -8.87 9.42
C GLU A 159 1.51 -7.91 10.06
N LEU A 160 1.62 -6.69 9.54
CA LEU A 160 2.51 -5.67 10.08
C LEU A 160 2.10 -5.26 11.49
N ILE A 161 0.82 -4.98 11.73
CA ILE A 161 0.31 -4.58 13.05
C ILE A 161 0.54 -5.67 14.08
N GLU A 162 0.20 -6.92 13.76
CA GLU A 162 0.37 -8.04 14.68
C GLU A 162 1.85 -8.27 15.03
N LYS A 163 2.74 -8.12 14.05
CA LYS A 163 4.19 -8.15 14.29
C LYS A 163 4.65 -7.02 15.21
N GLN A 164 4.24 -5.77 14.94
CA GLN A 164 4.62 -4.60 15.76
C GLN A 164 4.12 -4.72 17.19
N ILE A 165 2.89 -5.22 17.39
CA ILE A 165 2.35 -5.53 18.72
C ILE A 165 3.19 -6.59 19.42
N ALA A 166 3.58 -7.66 18.73
CA ALA A 166 4.41 -8.71 19.30
C ALA A 166 5.78 -8.17 19.73
N ASP A 167 6.44 -7.39 18.88
CA ASP A 167 7.73 -6.76 19.15
C ASP A 167 7.63 -5.84 20.39
N ILE A 168 6.63 -4.96 20.45
CA ILE A 168 6.41 -4.05 21.59
C ILE A 168 6.14 -4.81 22.90
N LYS A 169 5.41 -5.92 22.86
CA LYS A 169 5.15 -6.73 24.07
C LYS A 169 6.42 -7.33 24.66
N THR A 170 7.46 -7.55 23.86
CA THR A 170 8.75 -8.09 24.36
C THR A 170 9.61 -7.05 25.09
N ILE A 171 9.28 -5.75 24.94
CA ILE A 171 9.96 -4.68 25.67
C ILE A 171 9.72 -4.90 27.17
N LYS A 172 10.79 -5.10 27.93
CA LYS A 172 10.72 -5.14 29.38
C LYS A 172 10.35 -3.74 29.88
N ASP A 173 9.35 -3.68 30.76
CA ASP A 173 8.97 -2.42 31.38
C ASP A 173 10.19 -1.91 32.15
N SER A 174 10.67 -0.72 31.78
CA SER A 174 11.76 -0.07 32.51
C SER A 174 11.20 0.32 33.87
N LYS A 175 11.48 -0.48 34.89
CA LYS A 175 11.24 -0.13 36.29
C LYS A 175 12.14 1.00 36.72
#